data_AF-A0A9X1XI33-F1
#
_entry.id   AF-A0A9X1XI33-F1
#
_cell.length_a   1.000
_cell.length_b   1.000
_cell.length_c   1.000
_cell.angle_alpha   90.00
_cell.angle_beta   90.00
_cell.angle_gamma   90.00
#
_symmetry.space_group_name_H-M   'P 1'
#
loop_
_entity.id
_entity.type
_entity.pdbx_description
1 polymer ?
#
loop_
_entity_poly.entity_id
_entity_poly.type
_entity_poly.pdbx_seq_one_letter_code
_entity_poly.pdbx_strand_id
1 'polypeptide(L)'
;MKKQKKPGDNISLKTKKNEAPAIIDWINSQTNLMDSIRYLVENEIKANGVRNLQQHVPADRGFSFDAAGAHGHGYQEDPKHSPEYEDIIDEEEIDEDDIESWT
;
A
#
# COMPACT_ATOMS: atom_id res chain seq x y z
N MET A 1 22.15 -20.99 -0.28
CA MET A 1 20.75 -21.09 -0.75
C MET A 1 19.90 -20.11 0.02
N LYS A 2 19.03 -19.32 -0.63
CA LYS A 2 18.14 -18.40 0.10
C LYS A 2 17.18 -19.25 0.96
N LYS A 3 16.93 -18.84 2.20
CA LYS A 3 15.97 -19.55 3.08
C LYS A 3 14.60 -19.57 2.39
N GLN A 4 13.98 -20.75 2.35
CA GLN A 4 12.61 -20.92 1.87
C GLN A 4 11.67 -20.15 2.81
N LYS A 5 10.77 -19.35 2.23
CA LYS A 5 9.77 -18.59 2.98
C LYS A 5 8.61 -19.49 3.36
N LYS A 6 8.10 -19.33 4.57
CA LYS A 6 6.91 -20.01 5.08
C LYS A 6 5.69 -19.06 5.06
N PRO A 7 4.46 -19.59 5.05
CA PRO A 7 3.27 -18.78 5.29
C PRO A 7 3.42 -17.98 6.59
N GLY A 8 3.11 -16.67 6.53
CA GLY A 8 3.29 -15.75 7.65
C GLY A 8 4.67 -15.08 7.71
N ASP A 9 5.65 -15.53 6.92
CA ASP A 9 6.95 -14.85 6.86
C ASP A 9 6.80 -13.46 6.22
N ASN A 10 7.48 -12.49 6.80
CA ASN A 10 7.46 -11.12 6.31
C ASN A 10 8.23 -10.97 4.98
N ILE A 11 7.69 -10.17 4.07
CA ILE A 11 8.28 -9.82 2.76
C ILE A 11 8.32 -8.30 2.65
N SER A 12 9.51 -7.74 2.56
CA SER A 12 9.68 -6.29 2.38
C SER A 12 9.75 -5.94 0.89
N LEU A 13 8.85 -5.06 0.45
CA LEU A 13 8.86 -4.45 -0.88
C LEU A 13 9.34 -3.01 -0.76
N LYS A 14 10.34 -2.63 -1.57
CA LYS A 14 10.81 -1.24 -1.67
C LYS A 14 10.89 -0.87 -3.16
N THR A 15 10.21 0.21 -3.54
CA THR A 15 10.26 0.76 -4.89
C THR A 15 11.61 1.43 -5.17
N LYS A 16 11.96 1.58 -6.45
CA LYS A 16 13.16 2.32 -6.84
C LYS A 16 12.91 3.82 -6.76
N LYS A 17 13.99 4.61 -6.63
CA LYS A 17 13.89 6.09 -6.64
C LYS A 17 13.40 6.65 -7.98
N ASN A 18 13.65 5.93 -9.06
CA ASN A 18 13.26 6.27 -10.43
C ASN A 18 12.17 5.33 -10.96
N GLU A 19 11.26 4.89 -10.09
CA GLU A 19 10.12 4.08 -10.49
C GLU A 19 9.21 4.86 -11.45
N ALA A 20 8.54 4.15 -12.36
CA ALA A 20 7.61 4.79 -13.28
C ALA A 20 6.42 5.42 -12.51
N PRO A 21 6.00 6.67 -12.82
CA PRO A 21 4.90 7.34 -12.12
C PRO A 21 3.62 6.52 -12.07
N ALA A 22 3.24 5.88 -13.19
CA ALA A 22 2.06 5.03 -13.25
C ALA A 22 2.09 3.83 -12.29
N ILE A 23 3.27 3.29 -11.98
CA ILE A 23 3.42 2.21 -10.98
C ILE A 23 3.14 2.78 -9.59
N ILE A 24 3.65 3.97 -9.30
CA ILE A 24 3.40 4.65 -8.02
C ILE A 24 1.92 5.00 -7.86
N ASP A 25 1.29 5.55 -8.90
CA ASP A 25 -0.13 5.88 -8.90
C ASP A 25 -0.99 4.63 -8.72
N TRP A 26 -0.65 3.53 -9.40
CA TRP A 26 -1.30 2.24 -9.19
C TRP A 26 -1.16 1.77 -7.75
N ILE A 27 0.05 1.80 -7.16
CA ILE A 27 0.27 1.41 -5.75
C ILE A 27 -0.61 2.26 -4.81
N ASN A 28 -0.64 3.57 -5.00
CA ASN A 28 -1.37 4.50 -4.14
C ASN A 28 -2.89 4.36 -4.27
N SER A 29 -3.40 3.86 -5.39
CA SER A 29 -4.82 3.59 -5.58
C SER A 29 -5.34 2.34 -4.85
N GLN A 30 -4.47 1.52 -4.26
CA GLN A 30 -4.89 0.29 -3.59
C GLN A 30 -5.24 0.53 -2.11
N THR A 31 -6.45 0.16 -1.69
CA THR A 31 -6.82 0.11 -0.26
C THR A 31 -6.11 -1.04 0.47
N ASN A 32 -5.83 -2.14 -0.23
CA ASN A 32 -5.06 -3.28 0.28
C ASN A 32 -4.05 -3.78 -0.77
N LEU A 33 -2.82 -3.29 -0.65
CA LEU A 33 -1.73 -3.62 -1.58
C LEU A 33 -1.38 -5.12 -1.56
N MET A 34 -1.41 -5.76 -0.39
CA MET A 34 -1.00 -7.17 -0.25
C MET A 34 -1.98 -8.12 -0.94
N ASP A 35 -3.27 -7.82 -0.88
CA ASP A 35 -4.28 -8.62 -1.58
C ASP A 35 -4.22 -8.42 -3.10
N SER A 36 -4.01 -7.18 -3.54
CA SER A 36 -3.80 -6.85 -4.95
C SER A 36 -2.59 -7.58 -5.53
N ILE A 37 -1.47 -7.63 -4.79
CA ILE A 37 -0.29 -8.41 -5.19
C ILE A 37 -0.59 -9.91 -5.23
N ARG A 38 -1.34 -10.45 -4.26
CA ARG A 38 -1.74 -11.86 -4.23
C ARG A 38 -2.53 -12.24 -5.49
N TYR A 39 -3.51 -11.41 -5.86
CA TYR A 39 -4.30 -11.59 -7.08
C TYR A 39 -3.41 -11.67 -8.34
N LEU A 40 -2.44 -10.76 -8.48
CA LEU A 40 -1.52 -10.76 -9.62
C LEU A 40 -0.63 -12.02 -9.65
N VAL A 41 -0.14 -12.46 -8.48
CA VAL A 41 0.66 -13.68 -8.36
C VAL A 41 -0.17 -14.92 -8.70
N GLU A 42 -1.40 -15.00 -8.21
CA GLU A 42 -2.31 -16.12 -8.52
C GLU A 42 -2.60 -16.22 -10.01
N ASN A 43 -2.78 -15.09 -10.69
CA ASN A 43 -2.99 -15.08 -12.14
C ASN A 43 -1.76 -15.60 -12.90
N GLU A 44 -0.53 -15.24 -12.51
CA GLU A 44 0.68 -15.81 -13.10
C GLU A 44 0.77 -17.32 -12.84
N ILE A 45 0.47 -17.77 -11.62
CA ILE A 45 0.49 -19.20 -11.27
C ILE A 45 -0.57 -19.98 -12.07
N LYS A 46 -1.77 -19.42 -12.25
CA LYS A 46 -2.83 -20.05 -13.06
C LYS A 46 -2.44 -20.18 -14.53
N ALA A 47 -1.81 -19.15 -15.09
CA ALA A 47 -1.45 -19.12 -16.51
C ALA A 47 -0.20 -19.94 -16.83
N ASN A 48 0.80 -19.92 -15.94
CA ASN A 48 2.15 -20.39 -16.24
C ASN A 48 2.73 -21.39 -15.21
N GLY A 49 1.99 -21.67 -14.13
CA GLY A 49 2.48 -22.47 -13.01
C GLY A 49 3.48 -21.71 -12.12
N VAL A 50 4.03 -22.42 -11.13
CA VAL A 50 5.03 -21.86 -10.22
C VAL A 50 6.40 -21.87 -10.90
N ARG A 51 6.90 -20.68 -11.30
CA ARG A 51 8.20 -20.51 -11.96
C ARG A 51 8.90 -19.22 -11.54
N ASN A 52 10.18 -19.07 -11.87
CA ASN A 52 10.91 -17.82 -11.66
C ASN A 52 10.55 -16.79 -12.73
N LEU A 53 9.50 -16.00 -12.48
CA LEU A 53 9.00 -14.99 -13.42
C LEU A 53 10.10 -14.03 -13.92
N GLN A 54 11.12 -13.72 -13.11
CA GLN A 54 12.22 -12.83 -13.51
C GLN A 54 12.95 -13.32 -14.77
N GLN A 55 13.03 -14.63 -15.01
CA GLN A 55 13.71 -15.20 -16.18
C GLN A 55 12.88 -15.13 -17.46
N HIS A 56 11.58 -14.81 -17.34
CA HIS A 56 10.63 -14.79 -18.46
C HIS A 56 10.14 -13.39 -18.81
N VAL A 57 10.51 -12.39 -18.03
CA VAL A 57 10.14 -10.99 -18.26
C VAL A 57 11.25 -10.25 -18.98
N PRO A 58 10.94 -9.50 -20.05
CA PRO A 58 11.90 -8.64 -20.71
C PRO A 58 12.52 -7.61 -19.74
N ALA A 59 13.81 -7.32 -19.94
CA ALA A 59 14.55 -6.32 -19.16
C ALA A 59 14.09 -4.88 -19.47
N ASP A 60 13.76 -4.62 -20.73
CA ASP A 60 13.07 -3.42 -21.16
C ASP A 60 11.62 -3.78 -21.48
N ARG A 61 10.69 -3.14 -20.78
CA ARG A 61 9.25 -3.41 -20.90
C ARG A 61 8.51 -2.30 -21.61
N GLY A 62 9.22 -1.29 -22.15
CA GLY A 62 8.64 -0.26 -23.01
C GLY A 62 7.29 0.24 -22.52
N PHE A 63 7.22 0.75 -21.28
CA PHE A 63 6.02 1.42 -20.79
C PHE A 63 5.87 2.77 -21.51
N SER A 64 5.53 2.75 -22.80
CA SER A 64 5.06 3.92 -23.53
C SER A 64 3.56 4.03 -23.31
N PHE A 65 3.16 4.95 -22.44
CA PHE A 65 1.76 5.35 -22.31
C PHE A 65 1.42 6.36 -23.41
N ASP A 66 1.39 5.93 -24.67
CA ASP A 66 0.59 6.62 -25.69
C ASP A 66 -0.81 6.02 -25.68
N ALA A 67 -1.54 6.26 -24.59
CA ALA A 67 -2.96 5.95 -24.50
C ALA A 67 -3.65 7.09 -23.77
N ALA A 68 -3.96 8.13 -24.55
CA ALA A 68 -5.14 8.95 -24.36
C ALA A 68 -6.35 8.02 -24.21
N GLY A 69 -6.70 7.72 -22.96
CA GLY A 69 -7.74 6.80 -22.58
C GLY A 69 -8.27 7.25 -21.24
N ALA A 70 -9.03 8.34 -21.27
CA ALA A 70 -9.69 8.95 -20.13
C ALA A 70 -10.59 7.93 -19.41
N HIS A 71 -10.09 7.37 -18.31
CA HIS A 71 -10.91 7.07 -17.15
C HIS A 71 -10.51 8.06 -16.06
N GLY A 72 -10.98 9.30 -16.24
CA GLY A 72 -11.11 10.23 -15.14
C GLY A 72 -12.07 9.62 -14.14
N HIS A 73 -11.53 8.99 -13.09
CA HIS A 73 -12.22 8.97 -11.83
C HIS A 73 -12.22 10.41 -11.35
N GLY A 74 -13.36 11.08 -11.57
CA GLY A 74 -13.60 12.42 -11.06
C GLY A 74 -13.36 12.41 -9.55
N TYR A 75 -12.38 13.19 -9.12
CA TYR A 75 -12.40 13.74 -7.78
C TYR A 75 -13.67 14.59 -7.70
N GLN A 76 -14.73 14.03 -7.12
CA GLN A 76 -15.75 14.88 -6.53
C GLN A 76 -15.08 15.53 -5.33
N GLU A 77 -14.79 16.82 -5.44
CA GLU A 77 -14.54 17.67 -4.30
C GLU A 77 -15.83 17.69 -3.46
N ASP A 78 -15.95 16.77 -2.51
CA ASP A 78 -16.95 16.91 -1.46
C ASP A 78 -16.55 18.08 -0.56
N PRO A 79 -17.51 18.94 -0.16
CA PRO A 79 -17.21 20.20 0.48
C PRO A 79 -16.51 19.98 1.82
N LYS A 80 -15.49 20.81 2.07
CA LYS A 80 -14.79 20.97 3.34
C LYS A 80 -15.78 20.98 4.53
N HIS A 81 -15.90 19.87 5.23
CA HIS A 81 -16.34 19.86 6.61
C HIS A 81 -15.17 19.39 7.46
N SER A 82 -14.42 20.36 7.95
CA SER A 82 -13.52 20.18 9.08
C SER A 82 -14.40 19.90 10.29
N PRO A 83 -14.37 18.73 10.94
CA PRO A 83 -14.72 18.73 12.34
C PRO A 83 -13.61 19.53 13.03
N GLU A 84 -13.97 20.71 13.50
CA GLU A 84 -13.23 21.44 14.53
C GLU A 84 -13.02 20.44 15.67
N TYR A 85 -11.80 19.98 15.85
CA TYR A 85 -11.43 19.30 17.09
C TYR A 85 -11.40 20.39 18.15
N GLU A 86 -12.52 20.54 18.85
CA GLU A 86 -12.52 21.24 20.13
C GLU A 86 -11.54 20.49 21.04
N ASP A 87 -10.50 21.19 21.49
CA ASP A 87 -9.63 20.74 22.57
C ASP A 87 -10.48 20.60 23.84
N ILE A 88 -11.16 19.47 24.00
CA ILE A 88 -11.72 19.06 25.29
C ILE A 88 -10.56 18.45 26.07
N ILE A 89 -9.71 19.32 26.61
CA ILE A 89 -8.97 18.97 27.82
C ILE A 89 -10.03 19.10 28.91
N ASP A 90 -10.69 17.99 29.25
CA ASP A 90 -11.45 17.93 30.49
C ASP A 90 -10.42 18.10 31.61
N GLU A 91 -10.41 19.28 32.23
CA GLU A 91 -9.73 19.55 33.50
C GLU A 91 -10.46 18.81 34.64
N GLU A 92 -10.80 17.53 34.45
CA GLU A 92 -11.10 16.64 35.57
C GLU A 92 -9.76 16.31 36.24
N GLU A 93 -9.49 17.07 37.30
CA GLU A 93 -8.53 16.84 38.38
C GLU A 93 -7.80 15.48 38.28
N ILE A 94 -6.56 15.51 37.77
CA ILE A 94 -5.59 14.47 38.09
C ILE A 94 -5.38 14.57 39.60
N ASP A 95 -6.11 13.77 40.37
CA ASP A 95 -5.95 13.69 41.82
C ASP A 95 -4.56 13.10 42.11
N GLU A 96 -3.80 13.73 43.00
CA GLU A 96 -2.39 13.36 43.29
C GLU A 96 -2.27 11.93 43.84
N ASP A 97 -3.39 11.31 44.24
CA ASP A 97 -3.49 9.94 44.75
C ASP A 97 -3.39 8.84 43.66
N ASP A 98 -3.60 9.14 42.37
CA ASP A 98 -3.56 8.12 41.30
C ASP A 98 -2.13 7.78 40.83
N ILE A 99 -1.14 8.58 41.25
CA ILE A 99 0.29 8.38 40.94
C ILE A 99 0.94 7.37 41.91
N GLU A 100 0.42 7.20 43.13
CA GLU A 100 1.02 6.31 44.12
C GLU A 100 0.77 4.82 43.85
N SER A 101 -0.16 4.47 42.95
CA SER A 101 -0.40 3.07 42.55
C SER A 101 0.69 2.48 41.62
N TRP A 102 1.69 3.26 41.22
CA TRP A 102 2.79 2.81 40.34
C TRP A 102 4.18 2.99 40.98
N THR A 103 4.29 2.92 42.31
CA THR A 103 5.57 2.74 43.04
C THR A 103 5.52 1.63 44.08
#